data_AF-A0A9P3C7G8-F1
#
_entry.id   AF-A0A9P3C7G8-F1
#
_cell.length_a   1.000
_cell.length_b   1.000
_cell.length_c   1.000
_cell.angle_alpha   90.00
_cell.angle_beta   90.00
_cell.angle_gamma   90.00
#
_symmetry.space_group_name_H-M   'P 1'
#
loop_
_entity.id
_entity.type
_entity.pdbx_description
1 polymer ?
#
loop_
_entity_poly.entity_id
_entity_poly.type
_entity_poly.pdbx_seq_one_letter_code
_entity_poly.pdbx_strand_id
1 'polypeptide(L)'
;MAPRTIYLISYRQAPSQRAHFAIFVPSATDPEKGSVIHAVGAPMAGYSHEFKRGYNPTLTRRRYEMWPIGEVDSSHIVDWPDDIRAIHTDPKGDIEIAASQVPAPGISENFMAPVNDTTNRRCQEWTMEYVRHLVAKGYIGTQAVEIVQSKRDPPTHGIGLRPVAACPGHSG
;
A
#
# COMPACT_ATOMS: atom_id res chain seq x y z
N MET A 1 -5.77 -16.43 -20.05
CA MET A 1 -5.29 -15.06 -20.42
C MET A 1 -3.83 -14.96 -20.01
N ALA A 2 -3.02 -14.11 -20.64
CA ALA A 2 -1.63 -13.94 -20.25
C ALA A 2 -1.52 -13.41 -18.80
N PRO A 3 -0.51 -13.81 -18.03
CA PRO A 3 -0.29 -13.24 -16.70
C PRO A 3 0.00 -11.74 -16.79
N ARG A 4 -0.28 -11.02 -15.70
CA ARG A 4 -0.08 -9.59 -15.58
C ARG A 4 0.90 -9.27 -14.46
N THR A 5 1.89 -8.46 -14.77
CA THR A 5 2.79 -7.90 -13.76
C THR A 5 2.00 -6.95 -12.85
N ILE A 6 2.07 -7.19 -11.54
CA ILE A 6 1.56 -6.28 -10.53
C ILE A 6 2.71 -5.50 -9.88
N TYR A 7 2.39 -4.34 -9.32
CA TYR A 7 3.39 -3.40 -8.85
C TYR A 7 3.11 -2.97 -7.41
N LEU A 8 4.16 -2.80 -6.62
CA LEU A 8 4.11 -1.97 -5.43
C LEU A 8 4.16 -0.51 -5.87
N ILE A 9 3.21 0.31 -5.44
CA ILE A 9 3.28 1.76 -5.55
C ILE A 9 3.44 2.38 -4.15
N SER A 10 4.39 3.30 -4.04
CA SER A 10 4.72 4.02 -2.81
C SER A 10 4.47 5.50 -3.02
N TYR A 11 3.62 6.09 -2.19
CA TYR A 11 3.35 7.53 -2.20
C TYR A 11 3.98 8.18 -0.97
N ARG A 12 4.76 9.24 -1.19
CA ARG A 12 5.32 10.04 -0.09
C ARG A 12 5.06 11.52 -0.33
N GLN A 13 4.37 12.16 0.62
CA GLN A 13 4.12 13.60 0.55
C GLN A 13 5.31 14.40 1.08
N ALA A 14 5.95 13.96 2.17
CA ALA A 14 7.11 14.60 2.75
C ALA A 14 8.15 13.58 3.24
N PRO A 15 9.46 13.90 3.21
CA PRO A 15 10.52 12.99 3.68
C PRO A 15 10.35 12.54 5.13
N SER A 16 9.75 13.38 5.98
CA SER A 16 9.49 13.09 7.39
C SER A 16 8.29 12.17 7.63
N GLN A 17 7.47 11.90 6.62
CA GLN A 17 6.30 11.03 6.73
C GLN A 17 6.62 9.63 6.22
N ARG A 18 5.98 8.62 6.81
CA ARG A 18 5.99 7.26 6.25
C ARG A 18 5.30 7.25 4.89
N ALA A 19 5.84 6.46 3.97
CA ALA A 19 5.23 6.25 2.68
C ALA A 19 3.97 5.39 2.81
N HIS A 20 2.97 5.72 2.01
CA HIS A 20 1.77 4.93 1.85
C HIS A 20 1.98 3.87 0.76
N PHE A 21 1.80 2.60 1.12
CA PHE A 21 1.93 1.49 0.19
C PHE A 21 0.57 1.07 -0.36
N ALA A 22 0.57 0.72 -1.64
CA ALA A 22 -0.56 0.09 -2.31
C ALA A 22 -0.05 -0.88 -3.38
N ILE A 23 -0.90 -1.81 -3.79
CA ILE A 23 -0.65 -2.67 -4.94
C ILE A 23 -1.42 -2.13 -6.14
N PHE A 24 -0.70 -1.88 -7.24
CA PHE A 24 -1.28 -1.48 -8.52
C PHE A 24 -1.34 -2.68 -9.46
N VAL A 25 -2.50 -2.86 -10.07
CA VAL A 25 -2.81 -3.96 -10.98
C VAL A 25 -3.27 -3.35 -12.30
N PRO A 26 -2.46 -3.40 -13.37
CA PRO A 26 -2.83 -2.82 -14.65
C PRO A 26 -4.06 -3.49 -15.29
N SER A 27 -4.86 -2.68 -15.99
CA SER A 27 -5.95 -3.16 -16.85
C SER A 27 -5.37 -3.96 -18.02
N ALA A 28 -6.10 -4.98 -18.46
CA ALA A 28 -5.71 -5.77 -19.63
C ALA A 28 -5.77 -4.96 -20.94
N THR A 29 -6.64 -3.95 -21.02
CA THR A 29 -6.87 -3.14 -22.23
C THR A 29 -6.02 -1.86 -22.28
N ASP A 30 -5.71 -1.29 -21.11
CA ASP A 30 -4.92 -0.06 -20.97
C ASP A 30 -3.98 -0.18 -19.75
N PRO A 31 -2.71 -0.60 -19.95
CA PRO A 31 -1.76 -0.80 -18.85
C PRO A 31 -1.40 0.48 -18.07
N GLU A 32 -1.71 1.67 -18.58
CA GLU A 32 -1.53 2.92 -17.83
C GLU A 32 -2.61 3.12 -16.77
N LYS A 33 -3.72 2.40 -16.88
CA LYS A 33 -4.83 2.39 -15.94
C LYS A 33 -4.92 1.04 -15.24
N GLY A 34 -5.66 1.00 -14.15
CA GLY A 34 -5.92 -0.25 -13.46
C GLY A 34 -6.57 -0.08 -12.11
N SER A 35 -6.36 -1.08 -11.26
CA SER A 35 -6.86 -1.12 -9.91
C SER A 35 -5.76 -0.84 -8.89
N VAL A 36 -6.07 -0.07 -7.84
CA VAL A 36 -5.20 0.12 -6.67
C VAL A 36 -5.87 -0.54 -5.47
N ILE A 37 -5.14 -1.45 -4.84
CA ILE A 37 -5.55 -2.17 -3.64
C ILE A 37 -4.71 -1.64 -2.47
N HIS A 38 -5.37 -1.09 -1.45
CA HIS A 38 -4.65 -0.55 -0.29
C HIS A 38 -5.45 -0.57 1.00
N ALA A 39 -4.75 -0.49 2.14
CA ALA A 39 -5.33 -0.16 3.42
C ALA A 39 -5.13 1.33 3.70
N VAL A 40 -6.21 2.10 3.74
CA VAL A 40 -6.19 3.55 4.01
C VAL A 40 -6.71 3.83 5.41
N GLY A 41 -6.18 4.86 6.06
CA GLY A 41 -6.62 5.24 7.39
C GLY A 41 -5.54 5.96 8.18
N ALA A 42 -5.79 6.09 9.47
CA ALA A 42 -4.87 6.73 10.39
C ALA A 42 -4.85 5.98 11.72
N PRO A 43 -3.73 5.98 12.47
CA PRO A 43 -3.60 5.23 13.72
C PRO A 43 -4.72 5.51 14.73
N MET A 44 -5.21 6.75 14.77
CA MET A 44 -6.25 7.20 15.70
C MET A 44 -7.68 6.80 15.27
N ALA A 45 -7.91 6.55 13.98
CA ALA A 45 -9.23 6.28 13.41
C ALA A 45 -9.40 4.83 12.96
N GLY A 46 -8.31 4.06 12.91
CA GLY A 46 -8.26 2.75 12.29
C GLY A 46 -8.07 2.84 10.77
N TYR A 47 -8.00 1.68 10.14
CA TYR A 47 -7.80 1.53 8.71
C TYR A 47 -8.91 0.70 8.07
N SER A 48 -9.19 0.97 6.80
CA SER A 48 -10.12 0.23 5.97
C SER A 48 -9.48 -0.16 4.64
N HIS A 49 -9.97 -1.25 4.03
CA HIS A 49 -9.60 -1.61 2.68
C HIS A 49 -10.36 -0.76 1.67
N GLU A 50 -9.64 -0.29 0.66
CA GLU A 50 -10.20 0.41 -0.49
C GLU A 50 -9.65 -0.21 -1.78
N PHE A 51 -10.54 -0.34 -2.76
CA PHE A 51 -10.25 -0.81 -4.11
C PHE A 51 -10.59 0.32 -5.08
N LYS A 52 -9.57 1.01 -5.59
CA LYS A 52 -9.75 2.09 -6.56
C LYS A 52 -9.65 1.52 -7.97
N ARG A 53 -10.69 1.70 -8.77
CA ARG A 53 -10.82 1.15 -10.12
C ARG A 53 -10.68 2.26 -11.16
N GLY A 54 -10.15 1.96 -12.34
CA GLY A 54 -9.86 2.96 -13.38
C GLY A 54 -8.80 4.00 -12.95
N TYR A 55 -7.94 3.65 -12.00
CA TYR A 55 -6.90 4.54 -11.49
C TYR A 55 -5.77 4.66 -12.50
N ASN A 56 -5.35 5.90 -12.81
CA ASN A 56 -4.15 6.16 -13.60
C ASN A 56 -3.13 6.89 -12.70
N PRO A 57 -2.00 6.24 -12.33
CA PRO A 57 -0.94 6.86 -11.54
C PRO A 57 -0.33 8.11 -12.21
N THR A 58 -0.23 8.16 -13.54
CA THR A 58 0.40 9.30 -14.25
C THR A 58 -0.39 10.59 -14.15
N LEU A 59 -1.71 10.50 -13.89
CA LEU A 59 -2.59 11.65 -13.72
C LEU A 59 -2.57 12.22 -12.29
N THR A 60 -1.87 11.57 -11.35
CA THR A 60 -1.77 12.09 -9.98
C THR A 60 -0.69 13.16 -9.86
N ARG A 61 -0.96 14.20 -9.07
CA ARG A 61 0.06 15.20 -8.68
C ARG A 61 0.95 14.70 -7.54
N ARG A 62 0.61 13.57 -6.93
CA ARG A 62 1.38 13.00 -5.81
C ARG A 62 2.66 12.38 -6.38
N ARG A 63 3.80 12.65 -5.74
CA ARG A 63 5.03 11.91 -6.06
C ARG A 63 4.83 10.45 -5.66
N TYR A 64 5.16 9.56 -6.58
CA TYR A 64 5.13 8.14 -6.36
C TYR A 64 6.34 7.47 -6.97
N GLU A 65 6.66 6.30 -6.42
CA GLU A 65 7.59 5.34 -7.00
C GLU A 65 6.84 4.03 -7.20
N MET A 66 7.19 3.28 -8.24
CA MET A 66 6.54 2.03 -8.59
C MET A 66 7.58 0.96 -8.91
N TRP A 67 7.39 -0.24 -8.36
CA TRP A 67 8.29 -1.38 -8.59
C TRP A 67 7.49 -2.64 -8.93
N PRO A 68 7.87 -3.39 -9.98
CA PRO A 68 7.26 -4.69 -10.25
C PRO A 68 7.57 -5.64 -9.09
N ILE A 69 6.58 -6.39 -8.63
CA ILE A 69 6.75 -7.34 -7.51
C ILE A 69 6.47 -8.79 -7.92
N GLY A 70 5.78 -9.02 -9.04
CA GLY A 70 5.49 -10.36 -9.53
C GLY A 70 4.44 -10.36 -10.62
N GLU A 71 4.22 -11.53 -11.20
CA GLU A 71 3.17 -11.77 -12.18
C GLU A 71 2.04 -12.57 -11.56
N VAL A 72 0.81 -12.19 -11.87
CA VAL A 72 -0.42 -12.87 -11.43
C VAL A 72 -1.16 -13.37 -12.67
N ASP A 73 -1.65 -14.61 -12.64
CA ASP A 73 -2.51 -15.10 -13.71
C ASP A 73 -3.74 -14.21 -13.86
N SER A 74 -4.04 -13.76 -15.08
CA SER A 74 -5.16 -12.84 -15.32
C SER A 74 -6.52 -13.40 -14.90
N SER A 75 -6.67 -14.71 -14.74
CA SER A 75 -7.90 -15.31 -14.18
C SER A 75 -8.18 -14.90 -12.73
N HIS A 76 -7.15 -14.50 -11.97
CA HIS A 76 -7.30 -14.00 -10.60
C HIS A 76 -7.62 -12.51 -10.50
N ILE A 77 -7.70 -11.81 -11.64
CA ILE A 77 -7.90 -10.37 -11.73
C ILE A 77 -9.20 -10.09 -12.47
N VAL A 78 -10.06 -9.26 -11.86
CA VAL A 78 -11.28 -8.77 -12.50
C VAL A 78 -10.99 -7.42 -13.13
N ASP A 79 -11.06 -7.36 -14.46
CA ASP A 79 -10.99 -6.12 -15.21
C ASP A 79 -12.26 -5.30 -15.03
N TRP A 80 -12.09 -3.98 -15.04
CA TRP A 80 -13.18 -3.02 -14.94
C TRP A 80 -13.29 -2.20 -16.21
N PRO A 81 -14.50 -1.79 -16.62
CA PRO A 81 -14.68 -0.89 -17.74
C PRO A 81 -13.81 0.37 -17.57
N ASP A 82 -13.00 0.69 -18.60
CA ASP A 82 -11.98 1.74 -18.55
C ASP A 82 -12.53 3.16 -18.33
N ASP A 83 -13.85 3.35 -18.50
CA ASP A 83 -14.57 4.60 -18.32
C ASP A 83 -15.02 4.85 -16.86
N ILE A 84 -14.96 3.83 -16.00
CA ILE A 84 -15.43 3.92 -14.61
C ILE A 84 -14.27 4.17 -13.66
N ARG A 85 -14.26 5.37 -13.05
CA ARG A 85 -13.46 5.67 -11.85
C ARG A 85 -14.32 5.56 -10.62
N ALA A 86 -14.00 4.60 -9.77
CA ALA A 86 -14.76 4.37 -8.54
C ALA A 86 -13.87 3.83 -7.42
N ILE A 87 -14.26 4.14 -6.19
CA ILE A 87 -13.68 3.58 -4.97
C ILE A 87 -14.71 2.62 -4.42
N HIS A 88 -14.31 1.37 -4.20
CA HIS A 88 -15.15 0.33 -3.64
C HIS A 88 -14.52 -0.23 -2.37
N THR A 89 -15.36 -0.80 -1.51
CA THR A 89 -14.95 -1.56 -0.32
C THR A 89 -15.29 -3.04 -0.44
N ASP A 90 -16.07 -3.42 -1.47
CA ASP A 90 -16.41 -4.80 -1.78
C ASP A 90 -15.40 -5.40 -2.80
N PRO A 91 -14.69 -6.48 -2.43
CA PRO A 91 -13.76 -7.16 -3.32
C PRO A 91 -14.49 -7.95 -4.41
N LYS A 92 -13.95 -7.99 -5.63
CA LYS A 92 -14.55 -8.71 -6.78
C LYS A 92 -13.67 -9.81 -7.38
N GLY A 93 -12.34 -9.67 -7.33
CA GLY A 93 -11.39 -10.66 -7.85
C GLY A 93 -10.61 -11.39 -6.76
N ASP A 94 -9.96 -12.50 -7.09
CA ASP A 94 -9.24 -13.35 -6.12
C ASP A 94 -8.15 -12.58 -5.36
N ILE A 95 -7.45 -11.67 -6.03
CA ILE A 95 -6.45 -10.83 -5.36
C ILE A 95 -7.07 -9.78 -4.43
N GLU A 96 -8.25 -9.25 -4.75
CA GLU A 96 -9.00 -8.32 -3.88
C GLU A 96 -9.61 -9.08 -2.69
N ILE A 97 -10.12 -10.29 -2.93
CA ILE A 97 -10.61 -11.19 -1.88
C ILE A 97 -9.47 -11.61 -0.96
N ALA A 98 -8.28 -11.90 -1.51
CA ALA A 98 -7.10 -12.15 -0.69
C ALA A 98 -6.72 -10.92 0.16
N ALA A 99 -6.89 -9.71 -0.36
CA ALA A 99 -6.64 -8.48 0.41
C ALA A 99 -7.61 -8.35 1.60
N SER A 100 -8.91 -8.63 1.39
CA SER A 100 -9.91 -8.55 2.48
C SER A 100 -9.75 -9.64 3.55
N GLN A 101 -9.07 -10.74 3.22
CA GLN A 101 -8.71 -11.80 4.17
C GLN A 101 -7.57 -11.40 5.12
N VAL A 102 -6.81 -10.35 4.81
CA VAL A 102 -5.78 -9.80 5.70
C VAL A 102 -6.38 -8.63 6.49
N PRO A 103 -6.56 -8.76 7.81
CA PRO A 103 -7.21 -7.73 8.62
C PRO A 103 -6.55 -6.36 8.44
N ALA A 104 -7.37 -5.33 8.17
CA ALA A 104 -6.86 -3.97 8.16
C ALA A 104 -6.31 -3.60 9.55
N PRO A 105 -5.27 -2.76 9.62
CA PRO A 105 -4.75 -2.35 10.92
C PRO A 105 -5.81 -1.68 11.80
N GLY A 106 -5.87 -2.08 13.07
CA GLY A 106 -6.78 -1.51 14.05
C GLY A 106 -6.37 -0.12 14.53
N ILE A 107 -7.18 0.45 15.43
CA ILE A 107 -6.81 1.67 16.16
C ILE A 107 -5.58 1.34 17.04
N SER A 108 -4.55 2.17 16.96
CA SER A 108 -3.33 1.98 17.75
C SER A 108 -3.51 2.54 19.15
N GLU A 109 -3.44 1.67 20.17
CA GLU A 109 -3.49 2.09 21.59
C GLU A 109 -2.29 2.97 21.98
N ASN A 110 -1.15 2.81 21.29
CA ASN A 110 0.05 3.62 21.49
C ASN A 110 0.64 4.09 20.14
N PHE A 111 0.00 5.09 19.55
CA PHE A 111 0.38 5.61 18.22
C PHE A 111 1.80 6.20 18.15
N MET A 112 2.42 6.52 19.29
CA MET A 112 3.80 7.03 19.40
C MET A 112 4.85 5.92 19.55
N ALA A 113 4.45 4.66 19.76
CA ALA A 113 5.38 3.54 19.79
C ALA A 113 5.91 3.21 18.37
N PRO A 114 7.12 2.64 18.23
CA PRO A 114 7.61 2.10 16.96
C PRO A 114 6.57 1.22 16.25
N VAL A 115 6.46 1.38 14.93
CA VAL A 115 5.60 0.51 14.10
C VAL A 115 6.15 -0.91 14.17
N ASN A 116 5.28 -1.89 14.35
CA ASN A 116 5.66 -3.30 14.39
C ASN A 116 4.58 -4.17 13.74
N ASP A 117 4.92 -5.43 13.49
CA ASP A 117 4.03 -6.38 12.85
C ASP A 117 2.94 -6.93 13.82
N THR A 118 2.74 -6.34 15.02
CA THR A 118 1.79 -6.84 16.03
C THR A 118 0.83 -5.78 16.57
N THR A 119 1.31 -4.80 17.34
CA THR A 119 0.51 -3.84 18.13
C THR A 119 0.39 -2.44 17.51
N ASN A 120 1.27 -2.06 16.59
CA ASN A 120 1.21 -0.77 15.88
C ASN A 120 1.39 -0.98 14.38
N ARG A 121 0.45 -1.72 13.79
CA ARG A 121 0.41 -1.97 12.34
C ARG A 121 -0.09 -0.74 11.60
N ARG A 122 0.47 -0.46 10.43
CA ARG A 122 -0.01 0.60 9.51
C ARG A 122 -0.08 0.04 8.09
N CYS A 123 -0.23 0.92 7.10
CA CYS A 123 -0.43 0.51 5.70
C CYS A 123 0.73 -0.33 5.14
N GLN A 124 1.99 -0.06 5.52
CA GLN A 124 3.14 -0.85 5.05
C GLN A 124 3.14 -2.28 5.60
N GLU A 125 2.78 -2.44 6.87
CA GLU A 125 2.70 -3.73 7.58
C GLU A 125 1.57 -4.57 6.98
N TRP A 126 0.43 -3.95 6.73
CA TRP A 126 -0.68 -4.60 6.04
C TRP A 126 -0.28 -5.03 4.63
N THR A 127 0.39 -4.18 3.84
CA THR A 127 0.86 -4.56 2.50
C THR A 127 1.83 -5.72 2.55
N MET A 128 2.72 -5.79 3.54
CA MET A 128 3.62 -6.94 3.72
C MET A 128 2.86 -8.24 3.99
N GLU A 129 1.87 -8.22 4.88
CA GLU A 129 1.04 -9.39 5.18
C GLU A 129 0.22 -9.82 3.96
N TYR A 130 -0.33 -8.84 3.24
CA TYR A 130 -1.06 -9.10 2.00
C TYR A 130 -0.17 -9.76 0.94
N VAL A 131 1.04 -9.26 0.71
CA VAL A 131 1.99 -9.85 -0.24
C VAL A 131 2.41 -11.25 0.19
N ARG A 132 2.66 -11.48 1.47
CA ARG A 132 2.91 -12.84 2.00
C ARG A 132 1.72 -13.77 1.78
N HIS A 133 0.49 -13.26 1.91
CA HIS A 133 -0.73 -14.03 1.67
C HIS A 133 -0.91 -14.38 0.19
N LEU A 134 -0.59 -13.48 -0.73
CA LEU A 134 -0.56 -13.77 -2.18
C LEU A 134 0.46 -14.86 -2.52
N VAL A 135 1.65 -14.82 -1.90
CA VAL A 135 2.67 -15.87 -2.05
C VAL A 135 2.17 -17.20 -1.48
N ALA A 136 1.54 -17.20 -0.30
CA ALA A 136 1.02 -18.42 0.32
C ALA A 136 -0.09 -19.09 -0.53
N LYS A 137 -0.87 -18.29 -1.27
CA LYS A 137 -1.85 -18.78 -2.25
C LYS A 137 -1.24 -19.23 -3.58
N GLY A 138 0.05 -18.98 -3.80
CA GLY A 138 0.73 -19.26 -5.06
C GLY A 138 0.38 -18.30 -6.20
N TYR A 139 -0.19 -17.12 -5.89
CA TYR A 139 -0.57 -16.14 -6.92
C TYR A 139 0.63 -15.34 -7.43
N ILE A 140 1.68 -15.19 -6.62
CA ILE A 140 2.95 -14.54 -6.97
C ILE A 140 4.14 -15.29 -6.36
N GLY A 141 5.33 -15.09 -6.91
CA GLY A 141 6.57 -15.68 -6.39
C GLY A 141 7.06 -15.07 -5.07
N THR A 142 7.86 -15.82 -4.31
CA THR A 142 8.42 -15.41 -3.00
C THR A 142 9.28 -14.14 -3.08
N GLN A 143 9.90 -13.87 -4.23
CA GLN A 143 10.69 -12.66 -4.49
C GLN A 143 9.91 -11.36 -4.24
N ALA A 144 8.58 -11.39 -4.39
CA ALA A 144 7.70 -10.25 -4.10
C ALA A 144 7.89 -9.73 -2.67
N VAL A 145 8.05 -10.63 -1.70
CA VAL A 145 8.21 -10.28 -0.28
C VAL A 145 9.52 -9.53 -0.06
N GLU A 146 10.60 -9.95 -0.69
CA GLU A 146 11.92 -9.33 -0.59
C GLU A 146 11.91 -7.92 -1.18
N ILE A 147 11.29 -7.76 -2.35
CA ILE A 147 11.17 -6.45 -3.01
C ILE A 147 10.40 -5.49 -2.12
N VAL A 148 9.22 -5.88 -1.63
CA VAL A 148 8.37 -5.01 -0.80
C VAL A 148 9.04 -4.69 0.53
N GLN A 149 9.68 -5.68 1.17
CA GLN A 149 10.42 -5.48 2.41
C GLN A 149 11.56 -4.48 2.24
N SER A 150 12.29 -4.51 1.11
CA SER A 150 13.39 -3.60 0.82
C SER A 150 12.97 -2.12 0.71
N LYS A 151 11.67 -1.86 0.46
CA LYS A 151 11.13 -0.51 0.30
C LYS A 151 10.51 0.05 1.57
N ARG A 152 10.28 -0.78 2.60
CA ARG A 152 9.66 -0.35 3.85
C ARG A 152 10.46 0.76 4.52
N ASP A 153 9.75 1.70 5.14
CA ASP A 153 10.40 2.67 6.01
C ASP A 153 10.83 2.01 7.33
N PRO A 154 11.96 2.44 7.93
CA PRO A 154 12.38 1.97 9.25
C PRO A 154 11.27 2.13 10.29
N PRO A 155 11.13 1.24 11.28
CA PRO A 155 10.04 1.27 12.28
C PRO A 155 9.83 2.61 13.00
N THR A 156 10.88 3.41 13.14
CA THR A 156 10.88 4.73 13.82
C THR A 156 10.57 5.90 12.87
N HIS A 157 10.57 5.68 11.57
CA HIS A 157 10.37 6.74 10.58
C HIS A 157 8.94 7.26 10.62
N GLY A 158 8.76 8.58 10.59
CA GLY A 158 7.45 9.23 10.70
C GLY A 158 6.76 9.10 12.06
N ILE A 159 7.48 8.63 13.09
CA ILE A 159 7.05 8.66 14.48
C ILE A 159 7.77 9.84 15.16
N GLY A 160 7.05 10.94 15.34
CA GLY A 160 7.51 12.09 16.09
C GLY A 160 7.25 13.44 15.42
N LEU A 161 6.65 14.36 16.17
CA LEU A 161 6.92 15.79 16.00
C LEU A 161 8.41 15.97 16.30
N ARG A 162 9.23 16.34 15.32
CA ARG A 162 10.55 16.88 15.64
C ARG A 162 10.31 18.10 16.55
N PRO A 163 10.92 18.18 17.74
CA PRO A 163 10.96 19.44 18.45
C PRO A 163 11.56 20.46 17.49
N VAL A 164 10.88 21.60 17.30
CA VAL A 164 11.52 22.78 16.75
C VAL A 164 12.74 23.01 17.64
N ALA A 165 13.94 22.89 17.07
CA ALA A 165 15.16 23.16 17.80
C ALA A 165 15.01 24.53 18.45
N ALA A 166 15.00 24.57 19.78
CA ALA A 166 15.06 25.82 20.52
C ALA A 166 16.32 26.54 20.05
N CYS A 167 16.16 27.70 19.41
CA CYS A 167 17.27 28.59 19.12
C CYS A 167 18.06 28.81 20.41
N PRO A 168 19.39 28.61 20.44
CA PRO A 168 20.18 28.98 21.60
C PRO A 168 20.08 30.50 21.74
N GLY A 169 19.54 30.95 22.87
CA GLY A 169 19.48 32.36 23.22
C GLY A 169 20.88 32.96 23.15
N HIS A 170 21.01 34.05 22.39
CA HIS A 170 22.15 34.94 22.51
C HIS A 170 22.03 35.66 23.85
N SER A 171 22.90 35.32 24.80
CA SER A 171 23.29 36.21 25.88
C SER A 171 24.65 36.78 25.53
N GLY A 172 24.66 38.09 25.26
CA GLY A 172 25.82 38.95 25.08
C GLY A 172 25.36 40.38 25.30
#